data_AF-A0A971R8T3-F1
#
_entry.id   AF-A0A971R8T3-F1
#
_cell.length_a   1.000
_cell.length_b   1.000
_cell.length_c   1.000
_cell.angle_alpha   90.00
_cell.angle_beta   90.00
_cell.angle_gamma   90.00
#
_symmetry.space_group_name_H-M   'P 1'
#
loop_
_entity.id
_entity.type
_entity.pdbx_description
1 polymer ?
#
loop_
_entity_poly.entity_id
_entity_poly.type
_entity_poly.pdbx_seq_one_letter_code
_entity_poly.pdbx_strand_id
1 'polypeptide(L)'
;MSTSVQERVWTNLGPITAGGTVFGLAAATQQDSRFYWAVTGCGVYVSRDGESWQQRLAGLSTPLLSAICVAPNGALFAGALGGGLFSSFDYGRNWEQGRVPSEGRATVTVMTASPNFGKDGTVFAGTDGAGLLVTRSSGDVWEESSFG
;
A
#
# COMPACT_ATOMS: atom_id res chain seq x y z
N MET A 1 -42.22 -8.12 16.61
CA MET A 1 -40.92 -8.84 16.51
C MET A 1 -39.84 -7.77 16.46
N SER A 2 -39.08 -7.58 17.55
CA SER A 2 -38.01 -6.59 17.63
C SER A 2 -36.71 -7.26 17.18
N THR A 3 -36.16 -6.83 16.05
CA THR A 3 -34.82 -7.23 15.61
C THR A 3 -33.81 -6.46 16.45
N SER A 4 -33.22 -7.14 17.43
CA SER A 4 -32.07 -6.60 18.17
C SER A 4 -30.92 -6.39 17.21
N VAL A 5 -30.52 -5.14 17.00
CA VAL A 5 -29.27 -4.81 16.30
C VAL A 5 -28.14 -5.28 17.22
N GLN A 6 -27.39 -6.29 16.79
CA GLN A 6 -26.18 -6.71 17.51
C GLN A 6 -25.21 -5.52 17.51
N GLU A 7 -24.90 -4.99 18.70
CA GLU A 7 -23.91 -3.94 18.83
C GLU A 7 -22.55 -4.48 18.39
N ARG A 8 -21.97 -3.83 17.37
CA ARG A 8 -20.61 -4.13 16.92
C ARG A 8 -19.65 -3.62 17.98
N VAL A 9 -19.14 -4.52 18.80
CA VAL A 9 -18.10 -4.20 19.78
C VAL A 9 -16.77 -4.09 19.04
N TRP A 10 -16.10 -2.95 19.20
CA TRP A 10 -14.72 -2.81 18.76
C TRP A 10 -13.80 -3.61 19.68
N THR A 11 -12.98 -4.49 19.09
CA THR A 11 -11.99 -5.27 19.83
C THR A 11 -10.59 -4.78 19.49
N ASN A 12 -9.78 -4.52 20.51
CA ASN A 12 -8.37 -4.22 20.33
C ASN A 12 -7.63 -5.52 20.01
N LEU A 13 -7.01 -5.60 18.83
CA LEU A 13 -6.23 -6.76 18.37
C LEU A 13 -4.78 -6.76 18.87
N GLY A 14 -4.40 -5.74 19.65
CA GLY A 14 -3.05 -5.58 20.17
C GLY A 14 -2.07 -5.03 19.12
N PRO A 15 -0.84 -4.71 19.53
CA PRO A 15 0.18 -4.23 18.60
C PRO A 15 0.63 -5.36 17.68
N ILE A 16 0.94 -5.03 16.42
CA ILE A 16 1.79 -5.88 15.58
C ILE A 16 3.15 -5.89 16.29
N THR A 17 3.44 -6.98 17.01
CA THR A 17 4.62 -7.09 17.88
C THR A 17 5.85 -7.08 16.96
N ALA A 18 6.60 -5.97 16.93
CA ALA A 18 7.69 -5.61 15.99
C ALA A 18 7.32 -4.73 14.77
N GLY A 19 6.08 -4.30 14.60
CA GLY A 19 5.65 -3.46 13.48
C GLY A 19 5.95 -1.96 13.65
N GLY A 20 5.92 -1.44 14.88
CA GLY A 20 5.97 0.01 15.13
C GLY A 20 4.69 0.72 14.66
N THR A 21 4.81 2.00 14.28
CA THR A 21 3.68 2.79 13.76
C THR A 21 3.15 2.21 12.46
N VAL A 22 1.83 1.98 12.39
CA VAL A 22 1.14 1.68 11.14
C VAL A 22 0.82 2.99 10.44
N PHE A 23 1.43 3.22 9.29
CA PHE A 23 1.23 4.43 8.49
C PHE A 23 0.11 4.28 7.45
N GLY A 24 -0.14 3.05 7.00
CA GLY A 24 -1.16 2.77 5.99
C GLY A 24 -1.74 1.38 6.13
N LEU A 25 -3.00 1.24 5.72
CA LEU A 25 -3.74 0.00 5.68
C LEU A 25 -4.39 -0.17 4.31
N ALA A 26 -4.41 -1.41 3.80
CA ALA A 26 -5.19 -1.79 2.63
C ALA A 26 -5.92 -3.09 2.90
N ALA A 27 -7.06 -3.30 2.23
CA ALA A 27 -7.81 -4.54 2.32
C ALA A 27 -8.43 -4.88 0.96
N ALA A 28 -8.45 -6.15 0.61
CA ALA A 28 -9.12 -6.64 -0.59
C ALA A 28 -9.56 -8.09 -0.42
N THR A 29 -10.58 -8.47 -1.19
CA THR A 29 -10.90 -9.87 -1.43
C THR A 29 -10.39 -10.23 -2.80
N GLN A 30 -9.53 -11.25 -2.87
CA GLN A 30 -8.94 -11.73 -4.13
C GLN A 30 -9.03 -13.26 -4.13
N GLN A 31 -9.60 -13.83 -5.19
CA GLN A 31 -9.81 -15.29 -5.31
C GLN A 31 -10.50 -15.88 -4.07
N ASP A 32 -11.63 -15.29 -3.67
CA ASP A 32 -12.43 -15.65 -2.48
C ASP A 32 -11.71 -15.59 -1.12
N SER A 33 -10.46 -15.08 -1.11
CA SER A 33 -9.67 -14.93 0.10
C SER A 33 -9.56 -13.47 0.48
N ARG A 34 -9.82 -13.16 1.76
CA ARG A 34 -9.55 -11.83 2.31
C ARG A 34 -8.06 -11.62 2.51
N PHE A 35 -7.65 -10.39 2.32
CA PHE A 35 -6.31 -9.92 2.62
C PHE A 35 -6.41 -8.56 3.29
N TYR A 36 -5.55 -8.39 4.29
CA TYR A 36 -5.29 -7.12 4.94
C TYR A 36 -3.80 -6.87 4.90
N TRP A 37 -3.42 -5.63 4.59
CA TRP A 37 -2.03 -5.20 4.57
C TRP A 37 -1.87 -3.99 5.48
N ALA A 38 -0.77 -3.98 6.22
CA ALA A 38 -0.35 -2.84 7.02
C ALA A 38 1.08 -2.47 6.62
N VAL A 39 1.32 -1.20 6.32
CA VAL A 39 2.67 -0.68 6.10
C VAL A 39 3.15 0.08 7.31
N THR A 40 4.41 -0.18 7.66
CA THR A 40 5.05 0.38 8.84
C THR A 40 6.48 0.83 8.51
N GLY A 41 7.12 1.48 9.49
CA GLY A 41 8.55 1.77 9.44
C GLY A 41 9.45 0.52 9.43
N CYS A 42 8.88 -0.68 9.59
CA CYS A 42 9.60 -1.95 9.55
C CYS A 42 9.19 -2.84 8.37
N GLY A 43 8.38 -2.35 7.43
CA GLY A 43 8.01 -3.07 6.21
C GLY A 43 6.52 -3.30 6.07
N VAL A 44 6.14 -4.38 5.38
CA VAL A 44 4.74 -4.73 5.12
C VAL A 44 4.36 -5.92 5.98
N TYR A 45 3.17 -5.88 6.58
CA TYR A 45 2.55 -7.00 7.26
C TYR A 45 1.29 -7.42 6.52
N VAL A 46 1.07 -8.73 6.38
CA VAL A 46 -0.09 -9.31 5.70
C VAL A 46 -0.88 -10.17 6.68
N SER A 47 -2.20 -10.07 6.63
CA SER A 47 -3.12 -10.91 7.38
C SER A 47 -4.26 -11.43 6.51
N ARG A 48 -4.82 -12.58 6.90
CA ARG A 48 -5.98 -13.24 6.27
C ARG A 48 -7.25 -13.12 7.11
N ASP A 49 -7.08 -12.97 8.41
CA ASP A 49 -8.11 -12.93 9.44
C ASP A 49 -8.24 -11.55 10.09
N GLY A 50 -7.23 -10.68 9.91
CA GLY A 50 -7.10 -9.38 10.57
C GLY A 50 -6.41 -9.47 11.94
N GLU A 51 -6.16 -10.68 12.44
CA GLU A 51 -5.70 -10.96 13.80
C GLU A 51 -4.24 -11.42 13.80
N SER A 52 -3.89 -12.30 12.87
CA SER A 52 -2.54 -12.86 12.71
C SER A 52 -1.83 -12.16 11.57
N TRP A 53 -0.69 -11.53 11.85
CA TRP A 53 0.07 -10.73 10.90
C TRP A 53 1.43 -11.33 10.63
N GLN A 54 1.81 -11.41 9.35
CA GLN A 54 3.12 -11.90 8.94
C GLN A 54 3.87 -10.81 8.19
N GLN A 55 5.11 -10.55 8.62
CA GLN A 55 5.98 -9.59 7.95
C GLN A 55 6.41 -10.11 6.57
N ARG A 56 6.53 -9.19 5.61
CA ARG A 56 7.01 -9.42 4.24
C ARG A 56 8.00 -8.33 3.88
N LEU A 57 9.21 -8.75 3.53
CA LEU A 57 10.35 -7.87 3.28
C LEU A 57 11.06 -8.15 1.95
N ALA A 58 10.71 -9.22 1.25
CA ALA A 58 11.44 -9.59 0.03
C ALA A 58 11.30 -8.49 -1.02
N GLY A 59 12.44 -8.02 -1.53
CA GLY A 59 12.52 -6.93 -2.50
C GLY A 59 12.42 -5.51 -1.94
N LEU A 60 12.18 -5.35 -0.62
CA LEU A 60 12.24 -4.06 0.05
C LEU A 60 13.67 -3.77 0.51
N SER A 61 14.38 -2.88 -0.20
CA SER A 61 15.78 -2.55 0.10
C SER A 61 15.96 -1.74 1.39
N THR A 62 14.99 -0.87 1.72
CA THR A 62 15.00 -0.04 2.94
C THR A 62 13.57 0.19 3.44
N PRO A 63 13.07 -0.58 4.42
CA PRO A 63 11.71 -0.44 4.89
C PRO A 63 11.58 0.84 5.72
N LEU A 64 10.89 1.83 5.17
CA LEU A 64 10.35 3.02 5.84
C LEU A 64 9.05 3.39 5.11
N LEU A 65 8.11 2.45 5.05
CA LEU A 65 6.91 2.58 4.24
C LEU A 65 5.88 3.48 4.95
N SER A 66 5.29 4.39 4.19
CA SER A 66 4.41 5.46 4.66
C SER A 66 3.03 5.46 4.01
N ALA A 67 2.86 4.77 2.87
CA ALA A 67 1.58 4.65 2.19
C ALA A 67 1.45 3.30 1.50
N ILE A 68 0.21 2.81 1.37
CA ILE A 68 -0.12 1.61 0.59
C ILE A 68 -1.48 1.76 -0.07
N CYS A 69 -1.61 1.24 -1.29
CA CYS A 69 -2.91 1.02 -1.92
C CYS A 69 -2.95 -0.35 -2.61
N VAL A 70 -4.17 -0.82 -2.89
CA VAL A 70 -4.44 -2.06 -3.61
C VAL A 70 -5.27 -1.74 -4.85
N ALA A 71 -4.84 -2.25 -5.99
CA ALA A 71 -5.56 -2.14 -7.25
C ALA A 71 -6.69 -3.19 -7.33
N PRO A 72 -7.70 -2.99 -8.19
CA PRO A 72 -8.82 -3.94 -8.35
C PRO A 72 -8.40 -5.39 -8.64
N ASN A 73 -7.29 -5.60 -9.37
CA ASN A 73 -6.76 -6.93 -9.67
C ASN A 73 -5.88 -7.54 -8.55
N GLY A 74 -5.72 -6.83 -7.43
CA GLY A 74 -4.95 -7.28 -6.27
C GLY A 74 -3.47 -6.91 -6.29
N ALA A 75 -3.00 -6.18 -7.32
CA ALA A 75 -1.67 -5.58 -7.29
C ALA A 75 -1.57 -4.56 -6.15
N LEU A 76 -0.43 -4.52 -5.48
CA LEU A 76 -0.16 -3.61 -4.37
C LEU A 76 0.88 -2.58 -4.78
N PHE A 77 0.74 -1.38 -4.22
CA PHE A 77 1.69 -0.30 -4.38
C PHE A 77 1.98 0.29 -3.02
N ALA A 78 3.25 0.52 -2.72
CA ALA A 78 3.69 1.09 -1.46
C ALA A 78 4.66 2.24 -1.71
N GLY A 79 4.54 3.29 -0.89
CA GLY A 79 5.41 4.44 -0.90
C GLY A 79 6.21 4.51 0.39
N ALA A 80 7.42 5.05 0.31
CA ALA A 80 8.33 5.21 1.43
C ALA A 80 8.57 6.68 1.79
N LEU A 81 9.01 6.91 3.03
CA LEU A 81 9.45 8.23 3.52
C LEU A 81 10.60 8.81 2.68
N GLY A 82 11.48 7.95 2.14
CA GLY A 82 12.58 8.37 1.26
C GLY A 82 12.21 8.60 -0.21
N GLY A 83 10.92 8.59 -0.56
CA GLY A 83 10.45 8.72 -1.94
C GLY A 83 10.61 7.47 -2.81
N GLY A 84 10.92 6.32 -2.19
CA GLY A 84 10.86 5.03 -2.88
C GLY A 84 9.41 4.62 -3.16
N LEU A 85 9.16 4.11 -4.36
CA LEU A 85 7.88 3.54 -4.76
C LEU A 85 8.08 2.08 -5.15
N PHE A 86 7.21 1.21 -4.65
CA PHE A 86 7.32 -0.23 -4.80
C PHE A 86 6.00 -0.81 -5.29
N SER A 87 6.07 -1.87 -6.10
CA SER A 87 4.92 -2.64 -6.55
C SER A 87 5.06 -4.11 -6.18
N SER A 88 3.92 -4.79 -6.02
CA SER A 88 3.87 -6.24 -5.83
C SER A 88 2.66 -6.82 -6.54
N PHE A 89 2.88 -7.89 -7.31
CA PHE A 89 1.84 -8.60 -8.06
C PHE A 89 1.53 -9.99 -7.49
N ASP A 90 2.08 -10.31 -6.32
CA ASP A 90 1.92 -11.60 -5.65
C ASP A 90 1.39 -11.47 -4.22
N TYR A 91 0.59 -10.43 -4.00
CA TYR A 91 -0.05 -10.07 -2.72
C TYR A 91 0.93 -9.66 -1.62
N GLY A 92 2.05 -9.04 -2.02
CA GLY A 92 3.05 -8.51 -1.11
C GLY A 92 4.09 -9.53 -0.69
N ARG A 93 4.21 -10.68 -1.38
CA ARG A 93 5.26 -11.67 -1.09
C ARG A 93 6.60 -11.18 -1.59
N ASN A 94 6.66 -10.60 -2.78
CA ASN A 94 7.83 -9.94 -3.35
C ASN A 94 7.47 -8.53 -3.83
N TRP A 95 8.41 -7.63 -3.67
CA TRP A 95 8.28 -6.24 -4.07
C TRP A 95 9.36 -5.86 -5.08
N GLU A 96 9.03 -4.99 -6.01
CA GLU A 96 9.96 -4.42 -6.98
C GLU A 96 9.95 -2.90 -6.84
N GLN A 97 11.13 -2.29 -6.90
CA GLN A 97 11.26 -0.84 -6.78
C GLN A 97 11.08 -0.20 -8.16
N GLY A 98 10.13 0.72 -8.25
CA GLY A 98 9.89 1.53 -9.44
C GLY A 98 10.97 2.59 -9.64
N ARG A 99 11.15 3.02 -10.90
CA ARG A 99 12.05 4.13 -11.23
C ARG A 99 11.35 5.46 -10.94
N VAL A 100 11.87 6.20 -9.96
CA VAL A 100 11.37 7.52 -9.56
C VAL A 100 12.39 8.60 -9.92
N PRO A 101 11.99 9.67 -10.65
CA PRO A 101 12.84 10.81 -10.95
C PRO A 101 13.36 11.45 -9.67
N SER A 102 14.61 11.95 -9.69
CA SER A 102 15.27 12.49 -8.50
C SER A 102 14.51 13.66 -7.86
N GLU A 103 13.95 14.52 -8.71
CA GLU A 103 13.18 15.71 -8.39
C GLU A 103 11.86 15.40 -7.68
N GLY A 104 11.25 14.25 -8.01
CA GLY A 104 10.01 13.78 -7.41
C GLY A 104 10.20 12.93 -6.14
N ARG A 105 11.44 12.68 -5.71
CA ARG A 105 11.71 11.86 -4.51
C ARG A 105 11.44 12.66 -3.24
N ALA A 106 10.21 12.56 -2.77
CA ALA A 106 9.77 13.07 -1.48
C ALA A 106 8.93 12.03 -0.72
N THR A 107 8.69 12.27 0.57
CA THR A 107 7.83 11.41 1.40
C THR A 107 6.51 11.15 0.71
N VAL A 108 6.20 9.87 0.44
CA VAL A 108 4.90 9.48 -0.11
C VAL A 108 3.86 9.47 1.01
N THR A 109 2.83 10.32 0.91
CA THR A 109 1.83 10.51 1.96
C THR A 109 0.53 9.77 1.67
N VAL A 110 0.21 9.55 0.40
CA VAL A 110 -1.02 8.87 -0.03
C VAL A 110 -0.82 8.22 -1.39
N MET A 111 -1.53 7.13 -1.66
CA MET A 111 -1.54 6.48 -2.97
C MET A 111 -2.95 6.05 -3.34
N THR A 112 -3.26 6.03 -4.63
CA THR A 112 -4.52 5.49 -5.15
C THR A 112 -4.33 4.85 -6.52
N ALA A 113 -4.93 3.69 -6.73
CA ALA A 113 -4.90 2.98 -8.00
C ALA A 113 -6.13 3.37 -8.84
N SER A 114 -5.96 3.41 -10.16
CA SER A 114 -7.08 3.60 -11.09
C SER A 114 -8.14 2.51 -10.89
N PRO A 115 -9.44 2.84 -10.93
CA PRO A 115 -10.51 1.84 -11.00
C PRO A 115 -10.39 0.92 -12.23
N ASN A 116 -9.68 1.37 -13.28
CA ASN A 116 -9.43 0.62 -14.50
C ASN A 116 -7.96 0.15 -14.61
N PHE A 117 -7.27 0.00 -13.47
CA PHE A 117 -5.85 -0.38 -13.39
C PHE A 117 -5.49 -1.57 -14.28
N GLY A 118 -6.35 -2.58 -14.37
CA GLY A 118 -6.11 -3.76 -15.21
C GLY A 118 -5.95 -3.46 -16.72
N LYS A 119 -6.32 -2.26 -17.17
CA LYS A 119 -6.15 -1.80 -18.56
C LYS A 119 -5.15 -0.67 -18.71
N ASP A 120 -5.06 0.23 -17.74
CA ASP A 120 -4.27 1.46 -17.85
C ASP A 120 -2.98 1.47 -17.02
N GLY A 121 -2.77 0.45 -16.17
CA GLY A 121 -1.60 0.35 -15.29
C GLY A 121 -1.41 1.58 -14.39
N THR A 122 -2.46 2.37 -14.14
CA THR A 122 -2.35 3.71 -13.58
C THR A 122 -2.45 3.75 -12.06
N VAL A 123 -1.47 4.38 -11.41
CA VAL A 123 -1.46 4.65 -9.96
C VAL A 123 -0.93 6.05 -9.72
N PHE A 124 -1.52 6.77 -8.79
CA PHE A 124 -1.07 8.08 -8.34
C PHE A 124 -0.47 7.99 -6.94
N ALA A 125 0.57 8.77 -6.70
CA ALA A 125 1.19 8.97 -5.40
C ALA A 125 1.24 10.46 -5.07
N GLY A 126 0.65 10.85 -3.93
CA GLY A 126 0.82 12.18 -3.36
C GLY A 126 2.08 12.22 -2.50
N THR A 127 2.84 13.30 -2.64
CA THR A 127 4.09 13.51 -1.91
C THR A 127 4.03 14.74 -1.03
N ASP A 128 4.89 14.79 -0.01
CA ASP A 128 5.11 15.99 0.80
C ASP A 128 6.01 16.99 0.06
N GLY A 129 5.42 18.06 -0.48
CA GLY A 129 6.14 19.17 -1.11
C GLY A 129 6.54 19.01 -2.57
N ALA A 130 6.64 17.78 -3.11
CA ALA A 130 7.01 17.54 -4.52
C ALA A 130 5.81 17.32 -5.47
N GLY A 131 4.58 17.44 -4.97
CA GLY A 131 3.36 17.30 -5.78
C GLY A 131 2.90 15.85 -6.00
N LEU A 132 2.34 15.57 -7.18
CA LEU A 132 1.85 14.25 -7.56
C LEU A 132 2.85 13.52 -8.46
N LEU A 133 3.04 12.24 -8.19
CA LEU A 133 3.64 11.29 -9.13
C LEU A 133 2.56 10.39 -9.70
N VAL A 134 2.78 9.92 -10.92
CA VAL A 134 1.92 8.96 -11.60
C VAL A 134 2.77 7.89 -12.27
N THR A 135 2.28 6.66 -12.27
CA THR A 135 2.74 5.61 -13.18
C THR A 135 1.59 5.24 -14.11
N ARG A 136 1.92 4.88 -15.35
CA ARG A 136 1.02 4.24 -16.33
C ARG A 136 1.59 2.91 -16.83
N SER A 137 2.61 2.43 -16.14
CA SER A 137 3.39 1.22 -16.44
C SER A 137 3.35 0.26 -15.26
N SER A 138 2.25 0.29 -14.50
CA SER A 138 2.04 -0.61 -13.35
C SER A 138 3.16 -0.54 -12.30
N GLY A 139 3.79 0.62 -12.14
CA GLY A 139 4.82 0.87 -11.13
C GLY A 139 6.27 0.81 -11.64
N ASP A 140 6.52 0.41 -12.89
CA ASP A 140 7.89 0.30 -13.44
C ASP A 140 8.59 1.65 -13.55
N VAL A 141 7.84 2.67 -13.96
CA VAL A 141 8.31 4.04 -14.13
C VAL A 141 7.26 4.99 -13.56
N TRP A 142 7.74 5.95 -12.79
CA TRP A 142 6.95 7.06 -12.26
C TRP A 142 7.42 8.36 -12.91
N GLU A 143 6.47 9.26 -13.11
CA GLU A 143 6.69 10.58 -13.67
C GLU A 143 5.93 11.62 -12.84
N GLU A 144 6.37 12.86 -12.87
CA GLU A 144 5.61 13.95 -12.27
C GLU A 144 4.29 14.13 -13.01
N SER A 145 3.19 14.06 -12.26
CA SER A 145 1.89 14.50 -12.72
C SER A 145 1.76 15.96 -12.34
N SER A 146 2.38 16.84 -13.14
CA SER A 146 2.34 18.28 -12.92
C SER A 146 0.90 18.74 -12.62
N PHE A 147 0.71 19.44 -11.50
CA PHE A 147 -0.31 20.47 -11.43
C PHE A 147 0.27 21.67 -12.20
N GLY A 148 -0.53 22.24 -13.11
CA GLY A 148 -0.08 23.29 -14.04
C GLY A 148 0.56 24.50 -13.36
#